data_AF-A0AAU3SDF6-F1
#
_entry.id   AF-A0AAU3SDF6-F1
#
_cell.length_a   1.000
_cell.length_b   1.000
_cell.length_c   1.000
_cell.angle_alpha   90.00
_cell.angle_beta   90.00
_cell.angle_gamma   90.00
#
_symmetry.space_group_name_H-M   'P 1'
#
loop_
_entity.id
_entity.type
_entity.pdbx_description
1 polymer ?
#
loop_
_entity_poly.entity_id
_entity_poly.type
_entity_poly.pdbx_seq_one_letter_code
_entity_poly.pdbx_strand_id
1 'polypeptide(L)' 'MFGDLVPPYPPRCSPDVEAARRHALCWAGEMRILSDPDARWRVWGEAEFVGTDFALFAALTHPDARGAELDLLADSCVWS' A
#
# COMPACT_ATOMS: atom_id res chain seq x y z
N MET A 1 23.63 11.80 -6.95
CA MET A 1 23.49 11.82 -5.48
C MET A 1 22.27 12.67 -5.19
N PHE A 2 21.18 12.10 -4.69
CA PHE A 2 20.03 12.89 -4.23
C PHE A 2 20.49 13.70 -3.00
N GLY A 3 20.14 14.99 -2.93
CA GLY A 3 20.47 15.84 -1.78
C GLY A 3 19.68 15.41 -0.54
N ASP A 4 20.18 15.77 0.65
CA ASP A 4 19.45 15.53 1.89
C ASP A 4 18.26 16.50 1.99
N LEU A 5 17.04 15.95 2.01
CA LEU A 5 15.80 16.70 2.12
C LEU A 5 15.25 16.51 3.54
N VAL A 6 15.36 17.55 4.36
CA VAL A 6 14.84 17.53 5.73
C VAL A 6 13.42 18.10 5.76
N PRO A 7 12.38 17.30 6.10
CA PRO A 7 11.02 17.81 6.18
C PRO A 7 10.85 18.72 7.42
N PRO A 8 10.04 19.79 7.32
CA PRO A 8 9.81 20.72 8.43
C PRO A 8 9.00 20.09 9.59
N TYR A 9 8.31 18.98 9.34
CA TYR A 9 7.52 18.25 10.33
C TYR A 9 7.97 16.79 10.35
N PRO A 10 8.06 16.16 11.54
CA PRO A 10 8.37 14.73 11.63
C PRO A 10 7.31 13.89 10.90
N PRO A 11 7.71 12.86 10.13
CA PRO A 11 6.76 11.95 9.53
C PRO A 11 6.00 11.21 10.63
N ARG A 12 4.70 11.04 10.41
CA ARG A 12 3.81 10.23 11.25
C ARG A 12 3.38 9.03 10.43
N CYS A 13 3.01 7.95 11.10
CA CYS A 13 2.47 6.75 10.47
C CYS A 13 1.34 6.21 11.34
N SER A 14 0.28 5.71 10.70
CA SER A 14 -0.78 5.02 11.42
C SER A 14 -0.26 3.73 12.06
N PRO A 15 -0.47 3.50 13.39
CA PRO A 15 -0.14 2.21 14.01
C PRO A 15 -0.86 0.99 13.43
N ASP A 16 -1.88 1.18 12.59
CA ASP A 16 -2.63 0.07 11.97
C ASP A 16 -1.98 -0.41 10.66
N VAL A 17 -0.81 0.13 10.27
CA VAL A 17 -0.15 -0.16 8.98
C VAL A 17 0.03 -1.65 8.71
N GLU A 18 0.34 -2.46 9.73
CA GLU A 18 0.49 -3.91 9.55
C GLU A 18 -0.84 -4.61 9.26
N ALA A 19 -1.95 -4.12 9.83
CA ALA A 19 -3.28 -4.63 9.51
C ALA A 19 -3.66 -4.26 8.07
N ALA A 20 -3.42 -3.01 7.69
CA ALA A 20 -3.68 -2.51 6.33
C ALA A 20 -2.84 -3.26 5.27
N ARG A 21 -1.58 -3.61 5.56
CA ARG A 21 -0.75 -4.43 4.67
C ARG A 21 -1.37 -5.79 4.36
N ARG A 22 -1.90 -6.47 5.40
CA ARG A 22 -2.57 -7.77 5.23
C ARG A 22 -3.90 -7.62 4.48
N HIS A 23 -4.67 -6.58 4.80
CA HIS A 23 -5.92 -6.26 4.10
C HIS A 23 -5.68 -6.03 2.61
N ALA A 24 -4.77 -5.10 2.27
CA ALA A 24 -4.50 -4.72 0.88
C ALA A 24 -4.02 -5.90 0.02
N LEU A 25 -3.19 -6.80 0.57
CA LEU A 25 -2.76 -8.01 -0.13
C LEU A 25 -3.95 -8.96 -0.40
N CYS A 26 -4.81 -9.16 0.60
CA CYS A 26 -6.01 -9.99 0.45
C CYS A 26 -6.94 -9.40 -0.62
N TRP A 27 -7.25 -8.10 -0.50
CA TRP A 27 -8.12 -7.38 -1.41
C TRP A 27 -7.58 -7.39 -2.85
N ALA A 28 -6.28 -7.17 -3.06
CA ALA A 28 -5.66 -7.24 -4.38
C ALA A 28 -5.77 -8.64 -5.03
N GLY A 29 -5.73 -9.69 -4.22
CA GLY A 29 -6.01 -11.06 -4.65
C GLY A 29 -7.47 -11.26 -5.06
N GLU A 30 -8.42 -10.80 -4.23
CA GLU A 30 -9.87 -10.87 -4.49
C GLU A 30 -10.27 -10.12 -5.76
N MET A 31 -9.67 -8.95 -5.98
CA MET A 31 -9.89 -8.12 -7.17
C MET A 31 -9.13 -8.61 -8.40
N ARG A 32 -8.33 -9.69 -8.27
CA ARG A 32 -7.50 -10.27 -9.34
C ARG A 32 -6.51 -9.27 -9.95
N ILE A 33 -6.02 -8.33 -9.14
CA ILE A 33 -4.94 -7.39 -9.50
C ILE A 33 -3.61 -8.15 -9.52
N LEU A 34 -3.42 -9.05 -8.55
CA LEU A 34 -2.28 -9.95 -8.54
C LEU A 34 -2.34 -10.87 -9.76
N SER A 35 -1.33 -10.77 -10.60
CA SER A 35 -1.29 -11.46 -11.88
C SER A 35 -0.80 -12.88 -11.71
N ASP A 36 -1.47 -13.81 -12.40
CA ASP A 36 -0.99 -15.17 -12.57
C ASP A 36 0.40 -15.12 -13.26
N PRO A 37 1.38 -15.91 -12.81
CA PRO A 37 2.67 -16.04 -13.49
C PRO A 37 2.58 -16.23 -15.00
N ASP A 38 1.55 -16.95 -15.47
CA ASP A 38 1.30 -17.28 -16.87
C ASP A 38 0.32 -16.31 -17.57
N ALA A 39 -0.13 -15.26 -16.89
CA ALA A 39 -1.02 -14.27 -17.49
C ALA A 39 -0.34 -13.53 -18.66
N ARG A 40 -1.08 -13.38 -19.77
CA ARG A 40 -0.61 -12.60 -20.94
C ARG A 40 -0.29 -11.14 -20.62
N TRP A 41 -0.92 -10.60 -19.57
CA TRP A 41 -0.75 -9.22 -19.10
C TRP A 41 -0.56 -9.29 -17.59
N ARG A 42 0.59 -8.79 -17.13
CA ARG A 42 0.98 -8.83 -15.72
C ARG A 42 1.09 -7.40 -15.20
N VAL A 43 0.34 -7.09 -14.15
CA VAL A 43 0.44 -5.84 -13.40
C VAL A 43 1.50 -6.01 -12.31
N TRP A 44 1.22 -6.86 -11.32
CA TRP A 44 2.15 -7.22 -10.25
C TRP A 44 2.03 -8.69 -9.87
N GLY A 45 3.16 -9.33 -9.58
CA GLY A 45 3.18 -10.51 -8.70
C GLY A 45 3.08 -10.13 -7.22
N GLU A 46 2.86 -11.11 -6.34
CA GLU A 46 2.74 -10.87 -4.89
C GLU A 46 3.97 -10.16 -4.31
N ALA A 47 5.18 -10.59 -4.67
CA ALA A 47 6.41 -9.97 -4.17
C ALA A 47 6.59 -8.50 -4.64
N GLU A 48 6.19 -8.20 -5.88
CA GLU A 48 6.22 -6.82 -6.43
C GLU A 48 5.17 -5.94 -5.75
N PHE A 49 3.98 -6.49 -5.49
CA PHE A 49 2.92 -5.81 -4.77
C PHE A 49 3.33 -5.47 -3.33
N VAL A 50 3.86 -6.45 -2.58
CA VAL A 50 4.37 -6.25 -1.23
C VAL A 50 5.53 -5.25 -1.21
N GLY A 51 6.42 -5.30 -2.21
CA GLY A 51 7.55 -4.38 -2.33
C GLY A 51 7.15 -2.94 -2.64
N THR A 52 6.00 -2.72 -3.30
CA THR A 52 5.47 -1.38 -3.59
C THR A 52 4.84 -0.74 -2.35
N ASP A 53 4.28 -1.57 -1.46
CA ASP A 53 3.79 -1.18 -0.11
C ASP A 53 2.81 0.01 -0.10
N PHE A 54 1.73 -0.11 -0.87
CA PHE A 54 0.66 0.90 -0.93
C PHE A 54 -0.01 1.15 0.42
N ALA A 55 -0.03 0.15 1.31
CA ALA A 55 -0.53 0.31 2.68
C ALA A 55 0.36 1.24 3.52
N LEU A 56 1.68 1.16 3.39
CA LEU A 56 2.59 2.12 4.01
C LEU A 56 2.39 3.53 3.45
N PHE A 57 2.24 3.66 2.13
CA PHE A 57 1.96 4.95 1.51
C PHE A 57 0.67 5.59 2.07
N ALA A 58 -0.42 4.82 2.16
CA ALA A 58 -1.67 5.28 2.76
C ALA A 58 -1.47 5.67 4.25
N ALA A 59 -0.75 4.86 5.02
CA ALA A 59 -0.50 5.10 6.44
C ALA A 59 0.39 6.32 6.72
N LEU A 60 1.29 6.67 5.80
CA LEU A 60 2.14 7.87 5.89
C LEU A 60 1.40 9.14 5.47
N THR A 61 0.49 9.05 4.50
CA THR A 61 -0.28 10.19 3.99
C THR A 61 -1.51 10.50 4.84
N HIS A 62 -2.06 9.49 5.52
CA HIS A 62 -3.22 9.59 6.40
C HIS A 62 -2.93 8.96 7.78
N PRO A 63 -1.99 9.53 8.56
CA PRO A 63 -1.47 8.89 9.78
C PRO A 63 -2.50 8.75 10.92
N ASP A 64 -3.62 9.47 10.83
CA ASP A 64 -4.72 9.43 11.79
C ASP A 64 -5.82 8.42 11.41
N ALA A 65 -5.84 7.93 10.17
CA ALA A 65 -6.82 6.94 9.71
C ALA A 65 -6.61 5.58 10.40
N ARG A 66 -7.73 4.90 10.69
CA ARG A 66 -7.78 3.66 11.49
C ARG A 66 -8.62 2.59 10.82
N GLY A 67 -8.28 1.33 11.08
CA GLY A 67 -9.04 0.16 10.64
C GLY A 67 -9.55 0.28 9.20
N ALA A 68 -10.86 0.08 9.03
CA ALA A 68 -11.51 0.07 7.71
C ALA A 68 -11.34 1.35 6.88
N GLU A 69 -11.11 2.51 7.51
CA GLU A 69 -10.83 3.75 6.78
C GLU A 69 -9.44 3.69 6.13
N LEU A 70 -8.43 3.22 6.87
CA LEU A 70 -7.08 3.05 6.34
C LEU A 70 -7.05 1.95 5.26
N ASP A 71 -7.80 0.87 5.47
CA ASP A 71 -7.95 -0.22 4.50
C ASP A 71 -8.50 0.31 3.17
N LEU A 72 -9.57 1.11 3.20
CA LEU A 72 -10.16 1.70 1.98
C LEU A 72 -9.21 2.68 1.27
N LEU A 73 -8.41 3.44 2.03
CA LEU A 73 -7.39 4.33 1.46
C LEU A 73 -6.28 3.54 0.77
N ALA A 74 -5.84 2.42 1.37
CA ALA A 74 -4.85 1.53 0.77
C ALA A 74 -5.38 0.92 -0.53
N ASP A 75 -6.61 0.40 -0.53
CA ASP A 75 -7.27 -0.17 -1.72
C ASP A 75 -7.40 0.87 -2.85
N SER A 76 -7.74 2.11 -2.50
CA SER A 76 -7.82 3.22 -3.46
C SER A 76 -6.45 3.56 -4.08
N CYS A 77 -5.37 3.46 -3.30
CA CYS A 77 -4.01 3.65 -3.78
C CYS A 77 -3.60 2.52 -4.74
N VAL A 78 -4.00 1.28 -4.46
CA VAL A 78 -3.74 0.13 -5.33
C VAL A 78 -4.43 0.26 -6.69
N TRP A 79 -5.63 0.85 -6.72
CA TRP A 79 -6.42 1.00 -7.94
C TRP A 79 -5.94 2.12 -8.89
N SER A 80 -5.14 3.06 -8.38
CA SER A 80 -4.70 4.26 -9.11
C SER A 80 -3.46 4.00 -9.97
#